data_AF-A0A545TLI5-F1
#
_entry.id   AF-A0A545TLI5-F1
#
_cell.length_a   1.000
_cell.length_b   1.000
_cell.length_c   1.000
_cell.angle_alpha   90.00
_cell.angle_beta   90.00
_cell.angle_gamma   90.00
#
_symmetry.space_group_name_H-M   'P 1'
#
loop_
_entity.id
_entity.type
_entity.pdbx_description
1 polymer ?
#
loop_
_entity_poly.entity_id
_entity_poly.type
_entity_poly.pdbx_seq_one_letter_code
_entity_poly.pdbx_strand_id
1 'polypeptide(L)'
;MSVNSDQQEYQTAVKKLGKRGVLLSRSEFVCFHIARRYQRNVLKREAFGLEHWFWPAALDQLHWSASMPRRLGQGLIIAVSLPFIVSWQLLGRLARLLAFPFRYLRTYMIPRGLAAPGEKTLAGVHNAFARFFDLPPDAYMDCVDEWIQALYGLDRSLRDYIVTMNRGAEQLPAPALSPSMRSYIAVAREKLSQELGHYRA
;
A
#
# COMPACT_ATOMS: atom_id res chain seq x y z
N MET A 1 -20.83 -20.28 -13.36
CA MET A 1 -20.17 -20.89 -14.53
C MET A 1 -18.74 -20.34 -14.80
N SER A 2 -18.04 -19.76 -13.80
CA SER A 2 -16.68 -19.18 -13.95
C SER A 2 -15.52 -20.07 -13.46
N VAL A 3 -15.79 -21.27 -12.94
CA VAL A 3 -14.77 -22.09 -12.25
C VAL A 3 -13.70 -22.65 -13.21
N ASN A 4 -14.04 -22.85 -14.49
CA ASN A 4 -13.11 -23.43 -15.48
C ASN A 4 -12.07 -22.44 -16.02
N SER A 5 -12.40 -21.15 -16.15
CA SER A 5 -11.45 -20.14 -16.62
C SER A 5 -10.34 -19.89 -15.60
N ASP A 6 -10.70 -19.81 -14.32
CA ASP A 6 -9.77 -19.53 -13.23
C ASP A 6 -8.78 -20.68 -13.01
N GLN A 7 -9.23 -21.93 -13.23
CA GLN A 7 -8.36 -23.10 -13.15
C GLN A 7 -7.36 -23.17 -14.32
N GLN A 8 -7.77 -22.81 -15.54
CA GLN A 8 -6.88 -22.78 -16.70
C GLN A 8 -5.84 -21.65 -16.59
N GLU A 9 -6.25 -20.48 -16.11
CA GLU A 9 -5.34 -19.36 -15.87
C GLU A 9 -4.32 -19.70 -14.76
N TYR A 10 -4.78 -20.33 -13.67
CA TYR A 10 -3.92 -20.84 -12.62
C TYR A 10 -2.89 -21.86 -13.15
N GLN A 11 -3.30 -22.87 -13.91
CA GLN A 11 -2.37 -23.86 -14.44
C GLN A 11 -1.34 -23.25 -15.40
N THR A 12 -1.75 -22.26 -16.20
CA THR A 12 -0.85 -21.57 -17.13
C THR A 12 0.15 -20.70 -16.37
N ALA A 13 -0.30 -20.00 -15.32
CA ALA A 13 0.55 -19.19 -14.45
C ALA A 13 1.52 -20.05 -13.65
N VAL A 14 1.06 -21.16 -13.07
CA VAL A 14 1.90 -22.14 -12.34
C VAL A 14 2.94 -22.76 -13.27
N LYS A 15 2.59 -23.12 -14.51
CA LYS A 15 3.59 -23.59 -15.49
C LYS A 15 4.64 -22.52 -15.81
N LYS A 16 4.26 -21.24 -15.90
CA LYS A 16 5.20 -20.12 -16.11
C LYS A 16 6.06 -19.84 -14.87
N LEU A 17 5.50 -19.97 -13.66
CA LEU A 17 6.17 -19.77 -12.37
C LEU A 17 7.11 -20.93 -12.03
N GLY A 18 6.67 -22.17 -12.27
CA GLY A 18 7.47 -23.39 -12.11
C GLY A 18 8.70 -23.41 -13.02
N LYS A 19 8.59 -22.89 -14.25
CA LYS A 19 9.75 -22.65 -15.14
C LYS A 19 10.76 -21.64 -14.57
N ARG A 20 10.35 -20.81 -13.61
CA ARG A 20 11.20 -19.84 -12.90
C ARG A 20 11.58 -20.30 -11.49
N GLY A 21 11.29 -21.55 -11.12
CA GLY A 21 11.63 -22.13 -9.82
C GLY A 21 10.75 -21.67 -8.65
N VAL A 22 9.59 -21.06 -8.93
CA VAL A 22 8.70 -20.52 -7.90
C VAL A 22 7.48 -21.44 -7.73
N LEU A 23 7.42 -22.14 -6.59
CA LEU A 23 6.29 -23.00 -6.22
C LEU A 23 5.41 -22.27 -5.21
N LEU A 24 4.46 -21.48 -5.69
CA LEU A 24 3.43 -20.87 -4.83
C LEU A 24 2.22 -21.81 -4.74
N SER A 25 1.65 -21.93 -3.54
CA SER A 25 0.35 -22.58 -3.37
C SER A 25 -0.76 -21.77 -4.06
N ARG A 26 -1.94 -22.37 -4.23
CA ARG A 26 -3.07 -21.70 -4.89
C ARG A 26 -3.50 -20.45 -4.13
N SER A 27 -3.58 -20.52 -2.81
CA SER A 27 -3.96 -19.40 -1.95
C SER A 27 -2.89 -18.29 -1.96
N GLU A 28 -1.60 -18.63 -1.93
CA GLU A 28 -0.51 -17.65 -2.06
C GLU A 28 -0.50 -16.92 -3.39
N PHE A 29 -0.80 -17.65 -4.47
CA PHE A 29 -0.94 -17.06 -5.79
C PHE A 29 -2.11 -16.06 -5.86
N VAL A 30 -3.24 -16.38 -5.21
CA VAL A 30 -4.36 -15.44 -5.06
C VAL A 30 -3.93 -14.19 -4.29
N CYS A 31 -3.22 -14.34 -3.17
CA CYS A 31 -2.68 -13.20 -2.40
C CYS A 31 -1.74 -12.33 -3.25
N PHE A 32 -0.88 -12.93 -4.07
CA PHE A 32 -0.03 -12.18 -4.99
C PHE A 32 -0.86 -11.37 -6.01
N HIS A 33 -1.92 -11.94 -6.56
CA HIS A 33 -2.82 -11.25 -7.48
C HIS A 33 -3.57 -10.09 -6.81
N ILE A 34 -4.06 -10.30 -5.58
CA ILE A 34 -4.68 -9.25 -4.76
C ILE A 34 -3.71 -8.08 -4.59
N ALA A 35 -2.48 -8.34 -4.15
CA ALA A 35 -1.49 -7.28 -3.94
C ALA A 35 -1.16 -6.52 -5.23
N ARG A 36 -1.06 -7.22 -6.36
CA ARG A 36 -0.86 -6.57 -7.68
C ARG A 36 -2.05 -5.71 -8.08
N ARG A 37 -3.28 -6.11 -7.74
CA ARG A 37 -4.48 -5.31 -7.99
C ARG A 37 -4.43 -4.01 -7.21
N TYR A 38 -4.12 -4.05 -5.91
CA TYR A 38 -3.95 -2.86 -5.09
C TYR A 38 -2.83 -1.96 -5.60
N GLN A 39 -1.67 -2.53 -5.98
CA GLN A 39 -0.57 -1.76 -6.56
C GLN A 39 -0.99 -1.01 -7.83
N ARG A 40 -1.76 -1.65 -8.72
CA ARG A 40 -2.29 -0.99 -9.93
C ARG A 40 -3.24 0.14 -9.59
N ASN A 41 -4.11 -0.04 -8.60
CA ASN A 41 -5.07 0.98 -8.18
C ASN A 41 -4.35 2.18 -7.55
N VAL A 42 -3.34 1.94 -6.73
CA VAL A 42 -2.48 2.99 -6.16
C VAL A 42 -1.76 3.75 -7.26
N LEU A 43 -1.15 3.07 -8.24
CA LEU A 43 -0.49 3.74 -9.36
C LEU A 43 -1.47 4.60 -10.18
N LYS A 44 -2.70 4.11 -10.40
CA LYS A 44 -3.75 4.89 -11.06
C LYS A 44 -4.12 6.13 -10.26
N ARG A 45 -4.31 6.00 -8.95
CA ARG A 45 -4.61 7.13 -8.05
C ARG A 45 -3.45 8.13 -7.98
N GLU A 46 -2.20 7.66 -7.95
CA GLU A 46 -1.02 8.53 -7.98
C GLU A 46 -0.91 9.35 -9.28
N ALA A 47 -1.20 8.71 -10.41
CA ALA A 47 -1.07 9.32 -11.74
C ALA A 47 -2.25 10.25 -12.07
N PHE A 48 -3.48 9.84 -11.77
CA PHE A 48 -4.71 10.55 -12.16
C PHE A 48 -5.46 11.19 -10.99
N GLY A 49 -4.95 11.08 -9.77
CA GLY A 49 -5.52 11.76 -8.62
C GLY A 49 -5.45 13.27 -8.78
N LEU A 50 -6.63 13.90 -8.85
CA LEU A 50 -6.80 15.36 -8.90
C LEU A 50 -6.56 16.02 -7.52
N GLU A 51 -6.56 15.21 -6.46
CA GLU A 51 -6.24 15.63 -5.10
C GLU A 51 -4.86 16.33 -5.11
N HIS A 52 -4.85 17.60 -4.70
CA HIS A 52 -3.64 18.43 -4.54
C HIS A 52 -2.94 18.81 -5.87
N TRP A 53 -3.67 19.09 -6.94
CA TRP A 53 -3.05 19.67 -8.15
C TRP A 53 -2.60 21.12 -7.96
N PHE A 54 -3.44 21.92 -7.31
CA PHE A 54 -3.22 23.36 -7.13
C PHE A 54 -2.83 23.74 -5.70
N TRP A 55 -3.00 22.83 -4.74
CA TRP A 55 -2.64 23.04 -3.34
C TRP A 55 -1.51 22.08 -2.92
N PRO A 56 -0.30 22.57 -2.62
CA PRO A 56 0.79 21.73 -2.16
C PRO A 56 0.52 21.18 -0.75
N ALA A 57 0.67 19.86 -0.57
CA ALA A 57 0.53 19.22 0.74
C ALA A 57 1.50 19.78 1.81
N ALA A 58 2.61 20.39 1.37
CA ALA A 58 3.54 21.09 2.26
C ALA A 58 2.90 22.29 2.98
N LEU A 59 1.88 22.92 2.40
CA LEU A 59 1.16 24.02 3.01
C LEU A 59 0.19 23.55 4.12
N ASP A 60 -0.25 22.30 4.09
CA ASP A 60 -1.15 21.74 5.11
C ASP A 60 -0.43 21.51 6.45
N GLN A 61 0.90 21.41 6.43
CA GLN A 61 1.75 21.26 7.61
C GLN A 61 2.23 22.61 8.17
N LEU A 62 1.76 23.73 7.62
CA LEU A 62 2.27 25.04 7.96
C LEU A 62 1.68 25.53 9.29
N HIS A 63 2.53 25.67 10.30
CA HIS A 63 2.15 26.28 11.57
C HIS A 63 2.22 27.81 11.51
N TRP A 64 1.06 28.46 11.58
CA TRP A 64 0.96 29.91 11.55
C TRP A 64 1.48 30.54 12.84
N SER A 65 2.24 31.64 12.70
CA SER A 65 2.69 32.40 13.87
C SER A 65 1.52 33.15 14.53
N ALA A 66 1.52 33.19 15.86
CA ALA A 66 0.51 33.93 16.64
C ALA A 66 0.64 35.46 16.52
N SER A 67 1.82 35.98 16.17
CA SER A 67 2.01 37.44 16.04
C SER A 67 1.67 37.94 14.64
N MET A 68 0.84 38.99 14.58
CA MET A 68 0.32 39.55 13.34
C MET A 68 1.39 39.99 12.33
N PRO A 69 2.49 40.68 12.70
CA PRO A 69 3.51 41.05 11.73
C PRO A 69 4.25 39.83 11.16
N ARG A 70 4.49 38.79 11.98
CA ARG A 70 5.12 37.54 11.51
C ARG A 70 4.18 36.76 10.60
N ARG A 71 2.88 36.75 10.90
CA ARG A 71 1.87 36.11 10.06
C ARG A 71 1.77 36.77 8.68
N LEU A 72 1.78 38.09 8.60
CA LEU A 72 1.82 38.83 7.34
C LEU A 72 3.10 38.53 6.54
N GLY A 73 4.25 38.49 7.22
CA GLY A 73 5.52 38.09 6.59
C GLY A 73 5.48 36.66 6.05
N GLN A 74 4.95 35.69 6.81
CA GLN A 74 4.73 34.31 6.36
C GLN A 74 3.82 34.27 5.12
N GLY A 75 2.72 35.03 5.14
CA GLY A 75 1.80 35.14 4.00
C GLY A 75 2.47 35.67 2.74
N LEU A 76 3.32 36.69 2.86
CA LEU A 76 4.05 37.26 1.72
C LEU A 76 5.10 36.28 1.17
N ILE A 77 5.83 35.58 2.04
CA ILE A 77 6.77 34.53 1.65
C ILE A 77 6.04 33.41 0.90
N ILE A 78 4.88 32.97 1.40
CA ILE A 78 4.05 31.96 0.72
C ILE A 78 3.60 32.49 -0.63
N ALA A 79 3.06 33.72 -0.71
CA ALA A 79 2.58 34.28 -1.97
C ALA A 79 3.68 34.33 -3.05
N VAL A 80 4.92 34.68 -2.67
CA VAL A 80 6.06 34.72 -3.59
C VAL A 80 6.58 33.31 -3.93
N SER A 81 6.59 32.39 -2.97
CA SER A 81 7.10 31.02 -3.18
C SER A 81 6.08 30.07 -3.81
N LEU A 82 4.78 30.36 -3.71
CA LEU A 82 3.67 29.56 -4.24
C LEU A 82 3.85 29.22 -5.73
N PRO A 83 4.11 30.16 -6.66
CA PRO A 83 4.27 29.82 -8.07
C PRO A 83 5.43 28.83 -8.30
N PHE A 84 6.53 28.96 -7.54
CA PHE A 84 7.66 28.04 -7.64
C PHE A 84 7.30 26.65 -7.12
N ILE A 85 6.67 26.57 -5.94
CA ILE A 85 6.23 25.29 -5.34
C ILE A 85 5.24 24.57 -6.25
N VAL A 86 4.25 25.29 -6.78
CA VAL A 86 3.25 24.74 -7.70
C VAL A 86 3.92 24.25 -8.98
N SER A 87 4.83 25.03 -9.57
CA SER A 87 5.55 24.64 -10.79
C SER A 87 6.39 23.37 -10.57
N TRP A 88 7.11 23.29 -9.45
CA TRP A 88 7.89 22.10 -9.09
C TRP A 88 7.00 20.87 -8.90
N GLN A 89 5.87 21.02 -8.23
CA GLN A 89 4.89 19.95 -8.04
C GLN A 89 4.29 19.47 -9.36
N LEU A 90 3.94 20.39 -10.26
CA LEU A 90 3.45 20.07 -11.60
C LEU A 90 4.49 19.30 -12.41
N LEU A 91 5.75 19.72 -12.37
CA LEU A 91 6.85 19.01 -13.04
C LEU A 91 7.01 17.58 -12.48
N GLY A 92 6.95 17.41 -11.17
CA GLY A 92 6.98 16.10 -10.52
C GLY A 92 5.79 15.21 -10.90
N ARG A 93 4.59 15.79 -11.04
CA ARG A 93 3.40 15.06 -11.51
C ARG A 93 3.53 14.65 -12.97
N LEU A 94 4.03 15.54 -13.83
CA LEU A 94 4.29 15.24 -15.22
C LEU A 94 5.29 14.08 -15.36
N ALA A 95 6.38 14.10 -14.58
CA ALA A 95 7.34 12.99 -14.56
C ALA A 95 6.69 11.66 -14.14
N ARG A 96 5.81 11.67 -13.12
CA ARG A 96 5.05 10.47 -12.70
C ARG A 96 4.08 9.99 -13.78
N LEU A 97 3.41 10.90 -14.49
CA LEU A 97 2.50 10.59 -15.58
C LEU A 97 3.24 9.97 -16.77
N LEU A 98 4.41 10.51 -17.13
CA LEU A 98 5.27 9.96 -18.18
C LEU A 98 5.83 8.58 -17.79
N ALA A 99 6.16 8.37 -16.51
CA ALA A 99 6.62 7.08 -15.99
C ALA A 99 5.49 6.07 -15.76
N PHE A 100 4.22 6.52 -15.69
CA PHE A 100 3.06 5.69 -15.40
C PHE A 100 2.93 4.46 -16.30
N PRO A 101 2.94 4.56 -17.66
CA PRO A 101 2.75 3.39 -18.51
C PRO A 101 3.80 2.30 -18.22
N PHE A 102 5.06 2.68 -18.03
CA PHE A 102 6.14 1.75 -17.69
C PHE A 102 5.94 1.12 -16.30
N ARG A 103 5.61 1.92 -15.27
CA ARG A 103 5.31 1.42 -13.92
C ARG A 103 4.12 0.49 -13.93
N TYR A 104 3.07 0.82 -14.68
CA TYR A 104 1.84 0.05 -14.80
C TYR A 104 2.07 -1.29 -15.50
N LEU A 105 2.73 -1.29 -16.67
CA LEU A 105 3.08 -2.51 -17.41
C LEU A 105 3.97 -3.45 -16.59
N ARG A 106 4.92 -2.89 -15.82
CA ARG A 106 5.77 -3.68 -14.92
C ARG A 106 4.98 -4.46 -13.87
N THR A 107 3.76 -4.03 -13.49
CA THR A 107 2.92 -4.79 -12.54
C THR A 107 2.38 -6.10 -13.10
N TYR A 108 2.30 -6.26 -14.43
CA TYR A 108 1.90 -7.50 -15.09
C TYR A 108 3.06 -8.49 -15.24
N MET A 109 4.29 -8.03 -15.06
CA MET A 109 5.47 -8.88 -15.09
C MET A 109 5.73 -9.50 -13.71
N ILE A 110 5.90 -10.82 -13.68
CA ILE A 110 6.33 -11.53 -12.48
C ILE A 110 7.79 -11.14 -12.19
N PRO A 111 8.11 -10.64 -10.98
CA PRO A 111 9.44 -10.15 -10.67
C PRO A 111 10.43 -11.31 -10.58
N ARG A 112 11.68 -11.06 -10.98
CA ARG A 112 12.76 -12.04 -10.81
C ARG A 112 13.11 -12.12 -9.32
N GLY A 113 13.24 -13.34 -8.80
CA GLY A 113 13.52 -13.57 -7.37
C GLY A 113 12.29 -13.59 -6.47
N LEU A 114 11.07 -13.65 -7.01
CA LEU A 114 9.89 -14.00 -6.22
C LEU A 114 10.10 -15.41 -5.65
N ALA A 115 10.15 -15.55 -4.33
CA ALA A 115 10.26 -16.82 -3.65
C ALA A 115 8.91 -17.17 -3.01
N ALA A 116 8.66 -18.47 -2.81
CA ALA A 116 7.56 -18.92 -1.97
C ALA A 116 7.80 -18.46 -0.51
N PRO A 117 6.73 -18.21 0.27
CA PRO A 117 6.88 -17.88 1.68
C PRO A 117 7.50 -19.07 2.43
N GLY A 118 8.52 -18.80 3.25
CA GLY A 118 9.16 -19.84 4.07
C GLY A 118 8.24 -20.37 5.17
N GLU A 119 7.36 -19.52 5.69
CA GLU A 119 6.37 -19.85 6.71
C GLU A 119 4.96 -19.68 6.14
N LYS A 120 4.06 -20.65 6.40
CA LYS A 120 2.64 -20.58 6.03
C LYS A 120 1.85 -19.70 7.01
N THR A 121 2.28 -18.45 7.14
CA THR A 121 1.68 -17.45 8.03
C THR A 121 1.43 -16.15 7.26
N LEU A 122 0.57 -15.27 7.78
CA LEU A 122 0.33 -13.96 7.19
C LEU A 122 1.63 -13.13 7.10
N ALA A 123 2.47 -13.20 8.14
CA ALA A 123 3.80 -12.57 8.16
C ALA A 123 4.73 -13.17 7.09
N GLY A 124 4.72 -14.49 6.90
CA GLY A 124 5.49 -15.16 5.86
C GLY A 124 5.11 -14.71 4.45
N VAL A 125 3.80 -14.64 4.17
CA VAL A 125 3.27 -14.12 2.89
C VAL A 125 3.68 -12.67 2.68
N HIS A 126 3.56 -11.83 3.71
CA HIS A 126 4.02 -10.45 3.63
C HIS A 126 5.52 -10.37 3.31
N ASN A 127 6.37 -11.09 4.04
CA ASN A 127 7.83 -11.02 3.89
C ASN A 127 8.30 -11.47 2.49
N ALA A 128 7.64 -12.48 1.91
CA ALA A 128 7.92 -12.94 0.56
C ALA A 128 7.62 -11.86 -0.50
N PHE A 129 6.62 -11.03 -0.22
CA PHE A 129 6.00 -10.17 -1.20
C PHE A 129 6.34 -8.67 -1.05
N ALA A 130 6.65 -8.20 0.16
CA ALA A 130 6.91 -6.81 0.52
C ALA A 130 8.05 -6.17 -0.29
N ARG A 131 9.01 -6.97 -0.76
CA ARG A 131 10.11 -6.49 -1.62
C ARG A 131 9.63 -6.02 -3.00
N PHE A 132 8.46 -6.46 -3.44
CA PHE A 132 7.97 -6.27 -4.81
C PHE A 132 6.81 -5.27 -4.92
N PHE A 133 6.19 -4.91 -3.80
CA PHE A 133 5.22 -3.83 -3.73
C PHE A 133 5.43 -2.99 -2.49
N ASP A 134 5.34 -1.67 -2.70
CA ASP A 134 5.26 -0.68 -1.66
C ASP A 134 3.86 -0.07 -1.78
N LEU A 135 3.02 -0.29 -0.77
CA LEU A 135 1.64 0.18 -0.73
C LEU A 135 1.52 1.25 0.36
N PRO A 136 0.76 2.33 0.13
CA PRO A 136 0.45 3.28 1.18
C PRO A 136 -0.33 2.56 2.31
N PRO A 137 -0.20 3.02 3.57
CA PRO A 137 -0.78 2.35 4.74
C PRO A 137 -2.24 1.92 4.58
N ASP A 138 -3.10 2.79 4.05
CA ASP A 138 -4.53 2.48 3.85
C ASP A 138 -4.73 1.31 2.87
N ALA A 139 -4.14 1.40 1.67
CA ALA A 139 -4.25 0.34 0.67
C ALA A 139 -3.56 -0.95 1.11
N TYR A 140 -2.55 -0.86 1.98
CA TYR A 140 -1.92 -2.02 2.58
C TYR A 140 -2.86 -2.74 3.54
N MET A 141 -3.56 -2.01 4.41
CA MET A 141 -4.54 -2.60 5.34
C MET A 141 -5.65 -3.32 4.56
N ASP A 142 -6.26 -2.65 3.58
CA ASP A 142 -7.31 -3.25 2.75
C ASP A 142 -6.82 -4.50 2.00
N CYS A 143 -5.56 -4.47 1.52
CA CYS A 143 -4.94 -5.62 0.88
C CYS A 143 -4.74 -6.80 1.85
N VAL A 144 -4.35 -6.53 3.10
CA VAL A 144 -4.15 -7.57 4.12
C VAL A 144 -5.49 -8.18 4.55
N ASP A 145 -6.55 -7.39 4.63
CA ASP A 145 -7.89 -7.86 4.97
C ASP A 145 -8.39 -8.89 3.93
N GLU A 146 -8.21 -8.59 2.65
CA GLU A 146 -8.50 -9.55 1.59
C GLU A 146 -7.59 -10.78 1.61
N TRP A 147 -6.33 -10.64 2.02
CA TRP A 147 -5.44 -11.80 2.21
C TRP A 147 -5.94 -12.71 3.32
N ILE A 148 -6.41 -12.15 4.43
CA ILE A 148 -6.95 -12.92 5.55
C ILE A 148 -8.18 -13.69 5.08
N GLN A 149 -9.07 -13.03 4.33
CA GLN A 149 -10.22 -13.70 3.72
C GLN A 149 -9.80 -14.82 2.77
N ALA A 150 -8.80 -14.59 1.91
CA ALA A 150 -8.34 -15.58 0.94
C ALA A 150 -7.58 -16.77 1.57
N LEU A 151 -6.82 -16.55 2.64
CA LEU A 151 -5.99 -17.58 3.29
C LEU A 151 -6.74 -18.36 4.37
N TYR A 152 -7.59 -17.67 5.14
CA TYR A 152 -8.24 -18.24 6.33
C TYR A 152 -9.77 -18.34 6.19
N GLY A 153 -10.37 -17.69 5.20
CA GLY A 153 -11.83 -17.65 5.04
C GLY A 153 -12.54 -16.83 6.13
N LEU A 154 -11.82 -15.94 6.81
CA LEU A 154 -12.31 -15.13 7.91
C LEU A 154 -12.55 -13.69 7.46
N ASP A 155 -13.63 -13.09 7.94
CA ASP A 155 -13.91 -11.66 7.79
C ASP A 155 -13.34 -10.91 9.00
N ARG A 156 -12.00 -10.72 9.00
CA ARG A 156 -11.30 -9.93 10.01
C ARG A 156 -10.60 -8.77 9.33
N SER A 157 -10.70 -7.58 9.92
CA SER A 157 -9.99 -6.41 9.44
C SER A 157 -8.78 -6.07 10.34
N LEU A 158 -7.65 -5.83 9.70
CA LEU A 158 -6.43 -5.31 10.31
C LEU A 158 -6.69 -3.91 10.88
N ARG A 159 -7.56 -3.13 10.22
CA ARG A 159 -7.96 -1.79 10.68
C ARG A 159 -8.65 -1.85 12.03
N ASP A 160 -9.63 -2.74 12.21
CA ASP A 160 -10.31 -2.90 13.50
C ASP A 160 -9.34 -3.43 14.58
N TYR A 161 -8.41 -4.31 14.20
CA TYR A 161 -7.40 -4.83 15.11
C TYR A 161 -6.42 -3.75 15.59
N ILE A 162 -6.01 -2.83 14.71
CA ILE A 162 -5.21 -1.66 15.08
C ILE A 162 -6.00 -0.74 16.02
N VAL A 163 -7.28 -0.52 15.74
CA VAL A 163 -8.15 0.31 16.60
C VAL A 163 -8.33 -0.33 17.98
N THR A 164 -8.53 -1.64 18.08
CA THR A 164 -8.66 -2.33 19.38
C THR A 164 -7.37 -2.34 20.17
N MET A 165 -6.21 -2.53 19.54
CA MET A 165 -4.91 -2.36 20.22
C MET A 165 -4.70 -0.95 20.75
N ASN A 166 -5.11 0.05 19.98
CA ASN A 166 -4.94 1.44 20.35
C ASN A 166 -6.02 1.94 21.32
N ARG A 167 -7.14 1.24 21.52
CA ARG A 167 -8.11 1.61 22.59
C ARG A 167 -7.52 1.51 24.01
N GLY A 168 -6.39 0.82 24.18
CA GLY A 168 -5.61 0.86 25.42
C GLY A 168 -4.58 2.00 25.52
N ALA A 169 -4.37 2.76 24.44
CA ALA A 169 -3.42 3.87 24.36
C ALA A 169 -4.19 5.15 23.97
N GLU A 170 -4.41 6.03 24.94
CA GLU A 170 -5.21 7.26 24.81
C GLU A 170 -5.02 8.01 23.47
N GLN A 171 -6.16 8.31 22.83
CA GLN A 171 -6.42 9.37 21.85
C GLN A 171 -5.23 9.84 20.99
N LEU A 172 -5.03 9.18 19.84
CA LEU A 172 -4.28 9.79 18.73
C LEU A 172 -5.25 10.66 17.89
N PRO A 173 -5.08 11.99 17.84
CA PRO A 173 -5.80 12.81 16.88
C PRO A 173 -5.31 12.50 15.45
N ALA A 174 -6.23 12.15 14.55
CA ALA A 174 -5.98 12.25 13.11
C ALA A 174 -5.87 13.75 12.74
N PRO A 175 -4.95 14.23 11.87
CA PRO A 175 -4.24 13.53 10.79
C PRO A 175 -2.74 13.91 10.73
N ALA A 176 -1.93 13.52 11.71
CA ALA A 176 -0.46 13.61 11.62
C ALA A 176 0.14 12.20 11.59
N LEU A 177 -0.18 11.46 10.52
CA LEU A 177 0.22 10.07 10.29
C LEU A 177 1.72 10.00 9.93
N SER A 178 2.52 10.00 10.98
CA SER A 178 3.99 9.95 10.93
C SER A 178 4.49 8.51 10.72
N PRO A 179 5.81 8.28 10.50
CA PRO A 179 6.47 6.97 10.50
C PRO A 179 6.02 5.97 11.59
N SER A 180 5.37 6.43 12.66
CA SER A 180 4.74 5.60 13.68
C SER A 180 3.72 4.60 13.11
N MET A 181 2.92 4.97 12.10
CA MET A 181 1.84 4.13 11.58
C MET A 181 2.36 2.84 10.93
N ARG A 182 3.50 2.90 10.22
CA ARG A 182 4.13 1.72 9.61
C ARG A 182 4.58 0.72 10.67
N SER A 183 5.09 1.23 11.79
CA SER A 183 5.48 0.38 12.93
C SER A 183 4.26 -0.29 13.56
N TYR A 184 3.18 0.46 13.82
CA TYR A 184 1.93 -0.11 14.34
C TYR A 184 1.33 -1.18 13.43
N ILE A 185 1.28 -0.92 12.12
CA ILE A 185 0.81 -1.89 11.14
C ILE A 185 1.66 -3.16 11.15
N ALA A 186 2.98 -3.04 11.24
CA ALA A 186 3.88 -4.19 11.31
C ALA A 186 3.63 -5.03 12.58
N VAL A 187 3.50 -4.39 13.74
CA VAL A 187 3.20 -5.06 15.02
C VAL A 187 1.82 -5.71 15.00
N ALA A 188 0.81 -5.00 14.51
CA ALA A 188 -0.56 -5.50 14.40
C ALA A 188 -0.62 -6.74 13.50
N ARG A 189 0.03 -6.70 12.33
CA ARG A 189 0.13 -7.85 11.44
C ARG A 189 0.82 -9.03 12.12
N GLU A 190 1.93 -8.80 12.80
CA GLU A 190 2.69 -9.87 13.44
C GLU A 190 1.85 -10.57 14.53
N LYS A 191 1.19 -9.80 15.39
CA LYS A 191 0.31 -10.34 16.43
C LYS A 191 -0.91 -11.04 15.84
N LEU A 192 -1.53 -10.46 14.81
CA LEU A 192 -2.63 -11.11 14.10
C LEU A 192 -2.18 -12.42 13.44
N SER A 193 -0.96 -12.46 12.89
CA SER A 193 -0.37 -13.66 12.33
C SER A 193 -0.14 -14.74 13.39
N GLN A 194 0.24 -14.36 14.62
CA GLN A 194 0.37 -15.28 15.75
C GLN A 194 -1.00 -15.82 16.21
N GLU A 195 -2.02 -14.96 16.28
CA GLU A 195 -3.38 -15.37 16.66
C GLU A 195 -4.04 -16.29 15.63
N LEU A 196 -3.84 -16.02 14.33
CA LEU A 196 -4.41 -16.81 13.25
C LEU A 196 -3.63 -18.12 13.00
N GLY A 197 -2.36 -18.17 13.39
CA GLY A 197 -1.49 -19.32 13.17
C GLY A 197 -1.28 -19.64 11.69
N HIS A 198 -1.14 -20.94 11.39
CA HIS A 198 -0.85 -21.40 10.04
C HIS A 198 -2.11 -21.56 9.18
N TYR A 199 -2.08 -21.03 7.95
CA TYR A 199 -3.15 -21.28 6.98
C TYR A 199 -3.01 -22.67 6.35
N ARG A 200 -4.14 -23.25 5.92
CA ARG A 200 -4.17 -24.51 5.18
C ARG A 200 -4.04 -24.20 3.68
N ALA A 201 -2.87 -24.46 3.13
CA ALA A 201 -2.54 -24.29 1.70
C ALA A 201 -3.09 -25.43 0.84
#